data_AF-A0A7S9IL98-F1
#
_entry.id   AF-A0A7S9IL98-F1
#
_cell.length_a   1.000
_cell.length_b   1.000
_cell.length_c   1.000
_cell.angle_alpha   90.00
_cell.angle_beta   90.00
_cell.angle_gamma   90.00
#
_symmetry.space_group_name_H-M   'P 1'
#
loop_
_entity.id
_entity.type
_entity.pdbx_description
1 polymer ?
#
loop_
_entity_poly.entity_id
_entity_poly.type
_entity_poly.pdbx_seq_one_letter_code
_entity_poly.pdbx_strand_id
1 'polypeptide(L)'
;MLSLADFYNDFITRHGFEERKGIEETLLNLENGHSVILKAPTGYGKTTLTMILANAVSSDIDLGSRVIHVLPYRAIVQDLYLKLKNYADRGVIYTKNIGAQDMDYQDSPFFMKKVNVTTLDTFILNLFKLPTVDFKLIFKNYGSHYEFPRALIYSSIVIFDEFHLLGEDGKSLGAGLAALEVLRDAGVPIVVTSATIDKGLERVLMNKLGKNVKVVNADDFKIDRKIYVNVLENDEISITEEKVKEGKRVLLVYNTRMGAIEAYKKLKGRGLSPILIHSKFSKKDRIDKVNKINEAKLVVSTQVIEAGIDTSFDVLITEACPSHNLIQRAGRVARYGKGGRGKLEGEVYIFPFSGKVYDEREVKETVERVRELKTIDENLLIERDYTEVIDSILAKDLSVIDNSVFVDSKKVKSIYEKICSITRNASIILGFPPNSNDVNDAIPLTEEEAIKIIESKGSSAFVGNGNVKLYNKKCLQLEMLKNDILGVRIQDYNSEIGGVY
;
A
#
# COMPACT_ATOMS: atom_id res chain seq x y z
N MET A 1 32.16 4.60 16.14
CA MET A 1 30.69 4.46 15.98
C MET A 1 30.47 3.27 15.07
N LEU A 2 29.50 2.39 15.35
CA LEU A 2 29.23 1.24 14.47
C LEU A 2 28.66 1.75 13.15
N SER A 3 29.15 1.19 12.04
CA SER A 3 28.66 1.50 10.70
C SER A 3 27.36 0.77 10.38
N LEU A 4 26.62 1.22 9.37
CA LEU A 4 25.45 0.46 8.88
C LEU A 4 25.85 -0.93 8.34
N ALA A 5 27.05 -1.06 7.79
CA ALA A 5 27.61 -2.35 7.37
C ALA A 5 27.83 -3.29 8.56
N ASP A 6 28.29 -2.77 9.71
CA ASP A 6 28.43 -3.58 10.94
C ASP A 6 27.08 -4.12 11.40
N PHE A 7 26.02 -3.30 11.38
CA PHE A 7 24.67 -3.75 11.73
C PHE A 7 24.12 -4.79 10.75
N TYR A 8 24.38 -4.65 9.45
CA TYR A 8 23.99 -5.63 8.44
C TYR A 8 24.68 -6.98 8.67
N ASN A 9 26.01 -6.97 8.85
CA ASN A 9 26.80 -8.17 9.11
C ASN A 9 26.39 -8.86 10.40
N ASP A 10 26.18 -8.10 11.48
CA ASP A 10 25.69 -8.63 12.74
C ASP A 10 24.29 -9.24 12.60
N PHE A 11 23.39 -8.57 11.87
CA PHE A 11 22.03 -9.04 11.62
C PHE A 11 22.00 -10.38 10.88
N ILE A 12 22.83 -10.54 9.84
CA ILE A 12 22.92 -11.79 9.07
C ILE A 12 23.54 -12.90 9.92
N THR A 13 24.69 -12.63 10.54
CA THR A 13 25.47 -13.66 11.24
C THR A 13 24.77 -14.16 12.50
N ARG A 14 24.17 -13.27 13.32
CA ARG A 14 23.50 -13.67 14.57
C ARG A 14 22.14 -14.30 14.37
N HIS A 15 21.40 -13.89 13.34
CA HIS A 15 20.00 -14.30 13.17
C HIS A 15 19.76 -15.24 11.99
N GLY A 16 20.80 -15.57 11.21
CA GLY A 16 20.74 -16.56 10.14
C GLY A 16 19.91 -16.13 8.93
N PHE A 17 19.82 -14.81 8.69
CA PHE A 17 19.18 -14.30 7.47
C PHE A 17 20.09 -14.50 6.26
N GLU A 18 19.51 -14.73 5.08
CA GLU A 18 20.28 -14.79 3.85
C GLU A 18 20.86 -13.43 3.48
N GLU A 19 22.07 -13.44 2.92
CA GLU A 19 22.71 -12.25 2.36
C GLU A 19 21.89 -11.69 1.18
N ARG A 20 21.79 -10.37 1.13
CA ARG A 20 21.07 -9.58 0.14
C ARG A 20 21.89 -8.34 -0.23
N LYS A 21 22.64 -8.42 -1.33
CA LYS A 21 23.59 -7.40 -1.78
C LYS A 21 22.93 -6.05 -2.01
N GLY A 22 21.70 -6.04 -2.54
CA GLY A 22 20.93 -4.80 -2.72
C GLY A 22 20.56 -4.12 -1.39
N ILE A 23 20.39 -4.87 -0.30
CA ILE A 23 20.20 -4.27 1.04
C ILE A 23 21.52 -3.69 1.55
N GLU A 24 22.61 -4.44 1.44
CA GLU A 24 23.95 -3.99 1.84
C GLU A 24 24.35 -2.70 1.11
N GLU A 25 24.22 -2.68 -0.22
CA GLU A 25 24.54 -1.52 -1.05
C GLU A 25 23.65 -0.32 -0.72
N THR A 26 22.36 -0.55 -0.42
CA THR A 26 21.45 0.50 0.04
C THR A 26 21.94 1.13 1.34
N LEU A 27 22.32 0.31 2.32
CA LEU A 27 22.83 0.77 3.61
C LEU A 27 24.14 1.55 3.46
N LEU A 28 25.06 1.06 2.64
CA LEU A 28 26.33 1.76 2.36
C LEU A 28 26.10 3.12 1.71
N ASN A 29 25.17 3.23 0.75
CA ASN A 29 24.87 4.50 0.11
C ASN A 29 24.21 5.50 1.07
N LEU A 30 23.32 5.04 1.95
CA LEU A 30 22.73 5.88 3.01
C LEU A 30 23.80 6.44 3.95
N GLU A 31 24.73 5.59 4.38
CA GLU A 31 25.84 6.00 5.27
C GLU A 31 26.75 7.04 4.61
N ASN A 32 26.90 6.99 3.28
CA ASN A 32 27.62 7.97 2.49
C ASN A 32 26.80 9.25 2.18
N GLY A 33 25.62 9.42 2.78
CA GLY A 33 24.78 10.60 2.62
C GLY A 33 24.00 10.64 1.30
N HIS A 34 23.80 9.49 0.64
CA HIS A 34 22.98 9.39 -0.55
C HIS A 34 21.55 8.97 -0.22
N SER A 35 20.57 9.59 -0.89
CA SER A 35 19.23 9.01 -0.98
C SER A 35 19.27 7.78 -1.89
N VAL A 36 18.49 6.75 -1.60
CA VAL A 36 18.54 5.50 -2.37
C VAL A 36 17.19 5.16 -2.99
N ILE A 37 17.18 4.80 -4.26
CA ILE A 37 16.07 4.14 -4.94
C ILE A 37 16.44 2.65 -5.07
N LEU A 38 15.83 1.81 -4.25
CA LEU A 38 16.03 0.36 -4.27
C LEU A 38 14.93 -0.30 -5.12
N LYS A 39 15.31 -0.80 -6.29
CA LYS A 39 14.48 -1.64 -7.14
C LYS A 39 14.66 -3.08 -6.70
N ALA A 40 13.67 -3.62 -5.99
CA ALA A 40 13.77 -4.96 -5.41
C ALA A 40 12.47 -5.76 -5.55
N PRO A 41 12.53 -6.98 -6.10
CA PRO A 41 11.35 -7.78 -6.41
C PRO A 41 10.55 -8.13 -5.15
N THR A 42 9.28 -8.49 -5.35
CA THR A 42 8.46 -8.98 -4.23
C THR A 42 9.10 -10.23 -3.62
N GLY A 43 9.14 -10.31 -2.29
CA GLY A 43 9.80 -11.40 -1.58
C GLY A 43 11.30 -11.23 -1.34
N TYR A 44 11.95 -10.18 -1.86
CA TYR A 44 13.38 -9.91 -1.65
C TYR A 44 13.79 -9.81 -0.17
N GLY A 45 12.84 -9.42 0.69
CA GLY A 45 13.09 -9.19 2.12
C GLY A 45 13.27 -7.71 2.46
N LYS A 46 12.60 -6.79 1.74
CA LYS A 46 12.65 -5.33 1.99
C LYS A 46 12.39 -4.96 3.47
N THR A 47 11.60 -5.75 4.20
CA THR A 47 11.40 -5.58 5.65
C THR A 47 12.71 -5.62 6.45
N THR A 48 13.70 -6.42 6.03
CA THR A 48 15.02 -6.55 6.67
C THR A 48 15.74 -5.21 6.74
N LEU A 49 15.61 -4.36 5.71
CA LEU A 49 16.16 -3.00 5.72
C LEU A 49 15.64 -2.18 6.92
N THR A 50 14.34 -2.27 7.20
CA THR A 50 13.72 -1.56 8.35
C THR A 50 14.25 -2.08 9.69
N MET A 51 14.48 -3.39 9.79
CA MET A 51 14.96 -4.02 11.02
C MET A 51 16.41 -3.65 11.32
N ILE A 52 17.27 -3.62 10.30
CA ILE A 52 18.67 -3.19 10.44
C ILE A 52 18.75 -1.73 10.83
N LEU A 53 18.00 -0.85 10.14
CA LEU A 53 17.94 0.57 10.49
C LEU A 53 17.36 0.78 11.90
N ALA A 54 16.39 -0.04 12.33
CA ALA A 54 15.88 -0.01 13.70
C ALA A 54 16.97 -0.32 14.74
N ASN A 55 17.86 -1.28 14.47
CA ASN A 55 18.98 -1.61 15.33
C ASN A 55 20.03 -0.50 15.37
N ALA A 56 20.30 0.12 14.21
CA ALA A 56 21.21 1.24 14.08
C ALA A 56 20.74 2.46 14.90
N VAL A 57 19.48 2.90 14.73
CA VAL A 57 18.93 4.03 15.51
C VAL A 57 18.77 3.70 16.99
N SER A 58 18.61 2.42 17.34
CA SER A 58 18.57 1.98 18.75
C SER A 58 19.91 2.11 19.44
N SER A 59 20.99 2.07 18.66
CA SER A 59 22.39 2.18 19.08
C SER A 59 22.97 3.59 18.84
N ASP A 60 22.09 4.56 18.62
CA ASP A 60 22.39 5.99 18.46
C ASP A 60 23.43 6.32 17.36
N ILE A 61 23.22 5.73 16.18
CA ILE A 61 23.97 6.09 14.95
C ILE A 61 23.77 7.56 14.57
N ASP A 62 24.83 8.21 14.08
CA ASP A 62 24.81 9.60 13.58
C ASP A 62 24.24 9.70 12.14
N LEU A 63 23.07 9.11 11.95
CA LEU A 63 22.31 9.16 10.69
C LEU A 63 20.85 9.56 10.92
N GLY A 64 20.30 9.20 12.07
CA GLY A 64 18.96 9.55 12.46
C GLY A 64 18.57 8.95 13.81
N SER A 65 17.60 9.57 14.48
CA SER A 65 17.16 9.18 15.82
C SER A 65 15.99 8.18 15.82
N ARG A 66 15.37 7.96 14.66
CA ARG A 66 14.24 7.03 14.47
C ARG A 66 14.12 6.59 13.01
N VAL A 67 13.38 5.51 12.78
CA VAL A 67 13.00 5.04 11.45
C VAL A 67 11.50 5.25 11.24
N ILE A 68 11.11 5.82 10.11
CA ILE A 68 9.71 5.96 9.69
C ILE A 68 9.52 5.19 8.38
N HIS A 69 8.79 4.08 8.44
CA HIS A 69 8.44 3.26 7.30
C HIS A 69 7.04 3.63 6.81
N VAL A 70 6.98 4.24 5.63
CA VAL A 70 5.76 4.74 4.98
C VAL A 70 5.28 3.72 3.94
N LEU A 71 4.04 3.28 4.08
CA LEU A 71 3.36 2.33 3.19
C LEU A 71 2.17 2.97 2.48
N PRO A 72 1.78 2.48 1.28
CA PRO A 72 0.64 3.03 0.54
C PRO A 72 -0.71 2.64 1.15
N TYR A 73 -0.82 1.45 1.78
CA TYR A 73 -2.08 0.91 2.28
C TYR A 73 -2.07 0.58 3.79
N ARG A 74 -3.17 0.92 4.49
CA ARG A 74 -3.38 0.66 5.93
C ARG A 74 -3.26 -0.82 6.31
N ALA A 75 -3.73 -1.73 5.46
CA ALA A 75 -3.69 -3.16 5.75
C ALA A 75 -2.24 -3.68 5.89
N ILE A 76 -1.31 -3.15 5.10
CA ILE A 76 0.10 -3.53 5.17
C ILE A 76 0.78 -2.94 6.42
N VAL A 77 0.35 -1.75 6.87
CA VAL A 77 0.88 -1.11 8.09
C VAL A 77 0.73 -2.01 9.31
N GLN A 78 -0.47 -2.57 9.52
CA GLN A 78 -0.74 -3.40 10.70
C GLN A 78 0.02 -4.72 10.65
N ASP A 79 0.11 -5.37 9.49
CA ASP A 79 0.89 -6.59 9.31
C ASP A 79 2.38 -6.36 9.58
N LEU A 80 2.96 -5.32 8.98
CA LEU A 80 4.36 -4.96 9.19
C LEU A 80 4.63 -4.59 10.66
N TYR A 81 3.76 -3.82 11.28
CA TYR A 81 3.88 -3.44 12.68
C TYR A 81 3.90 -4.65 13.62
N LEU A 82 2.96 -5.60 13.46
CA LEU A 82 2.91 -6.83 14.25
C LEU A 82 4.16 -7.69 14.01
N LYS A 83 4.61 -7.78 12.75
CA LYS A 83 5.84 -8.49 12.38
C LYS A 83 7.08 -7.89 13.06
N LEU A 84 7.24 -6.57 13.03
CA LEU A 84 8.35 -5.88 13.69
C LEU A 84 8.30 -6.07 15.22
N LYS A 85 7.11 -5.99 15.84
CA LYS A 85 6.96 -6.30 17.27
C LYS A 85 7.38 -7.73 17.61
N ASN A 86 6.96 -8.71 16.82
CA ASN A 86 7.36 -10.11 17.02
C ASN A 86 8.89 -10.27 16.96
N TYR A 87 9.54 -9.62 16.00
CA TYR A 87 11.00 -9.64 15.89
C TYR A 87 11.70 -8.94 17.07
N ALA A 88 11.14 -7.85 17.59
CA ALA A 88 11.64 -7.22 18.80
C ALA A 88 11.50 -8.12 20.04
N ASP A 89 10.38 -8.82 20.19
CA ASP A 89 10.18 -9.76 21.30
C ASP A 89 11.13 -10.96 21.25
N ARG A 90 11.54 -11.36 20.04
CA ARG A 90 12.57 -12.39 19.80
C ARG A 90 14.01 -11.88 19.93
N GLY A 91 14.21 -10.58 20.19
CA GLY A 91 15.53 -9.96 20.32
C GLY A 91 16.27 -9.74 18.99
N VAL A 92 15.58 -9.87 17.85
CA VAL A 92 16.15 -9.56 16.52
C VAL A 92 16.21 -8.05 16.30
N ILE A 93 15.23 -7.31 16.83
CA ILE A 93 15.25 -5.85 16.90
C ILE A 93 15.60 -5.43 18.34
N TYR A 94 16.56 -4.53 18.50
CA TYR A 94 17.14 -4.17 19.81
C TYR A 94 16.21 -3.31 20.67
N THR A 95 15.20 -2.68 20.06
CA THR A 95 14.24 -1.84 20.75
C THR A 95 12.83 -2.42 20.70
N LYS A 96 12.11 -2.28 21.82
CA LYS A 96 10.66 -2.50 21.89
C LYS A 96 9.86 -1.24 21.57
N ASN A 97 10.53 -0.11 21.35
CA ASN A 97 9.91 1.18 21.05
C ASN A 97 9.48 1.26 19.58
N ILE A 98 8.52 0.40 19.22
CA ILE A 98 7.95 0.22 17.89
C ILE A 98 6.47 0.62 17.94
N GLY A 99 6.02 1.41 16.98
CA GLY A 99 4.62 1.80 16.87
C GLY A 99 4.11 1.88 15.44
N ALA A 100 2.80 1.93 15.35
CA ALA A 100 2.10 2.26 14.12
C ALA A 100 1.21 3.48 14.32
N GLN A 101 1.13 4.31 13.29
CA GLN A 101 0.19 5.43 13.24
C GLN A 101 -0.47 5.47 11.86
N ASP A 102 -1.78 5.45 11.84
CA ASP A 102 -2.59 5.76 10.65
C ASP A 102 -3.73 6.72 11.07
N MET A 103 -4.77 6.86 10.25
CA MET A 103 -5.90 7.75 10.59
C MET A 103 -6.76 7.23 11.75
N ASP A 104 -6.80 5.92 11.96
CA ASP A 104 -7.70 5.24 12.91
C ASP A 104 -6.93 4.63 14.11
N TYR A 105 -5.62 4.48 13.99
CA TYR A 105 -4.74 3.87 14.99
C TYR A 105 -3.57 4.81 15.35
N GLN A 106 -3.37 5.09 16.63
CA GLN A 106 -2.37 6.06 17.12
C GLN A 106 -1.51 5.48 18.26
N ASP A 107 -0.79 4.39 18.01
CA ASP A 107 0.11 3.77 19.00
C ASP A 107 1.45 4.51 19.14
N SER A 108 1.79 5.38 18.18
CA SER A 108 2.92 6.31 18.26
C SER A 108 2.49 7.72 17.89
N PRO A 109 1.75 8.45 18.76
CA PRO A 109 1.34 9.83 18.48
C PRO A 109 2.52 10.69 18.04
N PHE A 110 2.33 11.48 16.97
CA PHE A 110 3.36 12.33 16.37
C PHE A 110 4.64 11.61 15.90
N PHE A 111 4.63 10.29 15.75
CA PHE A 111 5.82 9.47 15.47
C PHE A 111 6.89 9.50 16.58
N MET A 112 6.48 9.58 17.86
CA MET A 112 7.39 9.64 19.01
C MET A 112 8.24 8.38 19.25
N LYS A 113 7.79 7.21 18.79
CA LYS A 113 8.53 5.95 18.97
C LYS A 113 9.80 5.89 18.10
N LYS A 114 10.78 5.04 18.45
CA LYS A 114 12.04 4.90 17.68
C LYS A 114 11.82 4.25 16.31
N VAL A 115 10.82 3.38 16.18
CA VAL A 115 10.46 2.75 14.90
C VAL A 115 8.97 2.97 14.67
N ASN A 116 8.62 3.60 13.55
CA ASN A 116 7.25 3.94 13.19
C ASN A 116 6.88 3.29 11.87
N VAL A 117 5.70 2.68 11.81
CA VAL A 117 5.07 2.25 10.56
C VAL A 117 3.83 3.10 10.33
N THR A 118 3.70 3.69 9.15
CA THR A 118 2.61 4.64 8.85
C THR A 118 2.12 4.49 7.43
N THR A 119 0.93 5.02 7.16
CA THR A 119 0.50 5.26 5.78
C THR A 119 1.06 6.56 5.22
N LEU A 120 1.06 6.67 3.89
CA LEU A 120 1.37 7.93 3.19
C LEU A 120 0.51 9.09 3.69
N ASP A 121 -0.82 8.91 3.77
CA ASP A 121 -1.74 9.98 4.19
C ASP A 121 -1.33 10.58 5.54
N THR A 122 -1.09 9.71 6.53
CA THR A 122 -0.72 10.12 7.88
C THR A 122 0.66 10.75 7.90
N PHE A 123 1.62 10.24 7.11
CA PHE A 123 2.94 10.85 6.98
C PHE A 123 2.87 12.27 6.42
N ILE A 124 2.19 12.44 5.27
CA ILE A 124 2.01 13.72 4.59
C ILE A 124 1.30 14.73 5.51
N LEU A 125 0.23 14.32 6.19
CA LEU A 125 -0.50 15.19 7.11
C LEU A 125 0.36 15.69 8.28
N ASN A 126 1.18 14.81 8.88
CA ASN A 126 2.10 15.19 9.94
C ASN A 126 3.23 16.11 9.42
N LEU A 127 3.79 15.83 8.23
CA LEU A 127 4.84 16.64 7.62
C LEU A 127 4.34 18.05 7.26
N PHE A 128 3.16 18.16 6.64
CA PHE A 128 2.62 19.42 6.14
C PHE A 128 1.62 20.07 7.11
N LYS A 129 2.00 20.10 8.39
CA LYS A 129 1.38 20.92 9.45
C LYS A 129 -0.09 20.63 9.79
N LEU A 130 -0.58 19.41 9.53
CA LEU A 130 -1.94 18.97 9.86
C LEU A 130 -1.91 17.62 10.60
N PRO A 131 -1.23 17.51 11.76
CA PRO A 131 -1.00 16.22 12.41
C PRO A 131 -2.30 15.51 12.80
N THR A 132 -2.35 14.21 12.53
CA THR A 132 -3.59 13.42 12.69
C THR A 132 -4.05 13.32 14.15
N VAL A 133 -3.13 13.45 15.11
CA VAL A 133 -3.42 13.47 16.55
C VAL A 133 -4.18 14.75 16.95
N ASP A 134 -3.78 15.90 16.42
CA ASP A 134 -4.45 17.18 16.72
C ASP A 134 -5.59 17.50 15.75
N PHE A 135 -5.94 16.60 14.82
CA PHE A 135 -6.88 16.91 13.75
C PHE A 135 -8.19 17.51 14.30
N LYS A 136 -8.77 16.90 15.35
CA LYS A 136 -9.96 17.46 16.02
C LYS A 136 -9.74 18.84 16.63
N LEU A 137 -8.56 19.10 17.21
CA LEU A 137 -8.22 20.39 17.81
C LEU A 137 -8.11 21.49 16.75
N ILE A 138 -7.44 21.19 15.63
CA ILE A 138 -7.28 22.10 14.49
C ILE A 138 -8.65 22.48 13.93
N PHE A 139 -9.51 21.49 13.73
CA PHE A 139 -10.84 21.72 13.17
C PHE A 139 -11.78 22.47 14.12
N LYS A 140 -11.57 22.36 15.43
CA LYS A 140 -12.24 23.18 16.46
C LYS A 140 -11.54 24.52 16.75
N ASN A 141 -10.49 24.87 16.01
CA ASN A 141 -9.70 26.10 16.15
C ASN A 141 -8.96 26.24 17.49
N TYR A 142 -8.62 25.14 18.16
CA TYR A 142 -7.85 25.14 19.41
C TYR A 142 -6.32 25.21 19.23
N GLY A 143 -5.83 25.13 17.99
CA GLY A 143 -4.39 25.12 17.68
C GLY A 143 -3.87 23.71 17.36
N SER A 144 -2.55 23.59 17.23
CA SER A 144 -1.86 22.31 16.99
C SER A 144 -0.37 22.38 17.30
N HIS A 145 0.19 21.23 17.65
CA HIS A 145 1.59 20.95 17.91
C HIS A 145 2.35 20.54 16.64
N TYR A 146 2.00 21.11 15.48
CA TYR A 146 2.47 20.60 14.19
C TYR A 146 3.98 20.64 13.96
N GLU A 147 4.72 21.48 14.68
CA GLU A 147 6.20 21.47 14.62
C GLU A 147 6.82 20.25 15.32
N PHE A 148 6.11 19.64 16.26
CA PHE A 148 6.59 18.47 16.99
C PHE A 148 6.78 17.24 16.08
N PRO A 149 5.78 16.75 15.33
CA PRO A 149 5.99 15.65 14.39
C PRO A 149 6.93 16.04 13.26
N ARG A 150 6.97 17.30 12.82
CA ARG A 150 7.94 17.77 11.81
C ARG A 150 9.37 17.60 12.29
N ALA A 151 9.69 18.06 13.51
CA ALA A 151 11.01 17.85 14.10
C ALA A 151 11.38 16.36 14.21
N LEU A 152 10.41 15.51 14.53
CA LEU A 152 10.61 14.05 14.60
C LEU A 152 10.82 13.43 13.21
N ILE A 153 10.17 13.95 12.16
CA ILE A 153 10.39 13.51 10.79
C ILE A 153 11.77 13.96 10.28
N TYR A 154 12.15 15.23 10.46
CA TYR A 154 13.44 15.73 9.97
C TYR A 154 14.67 15.13 10.66
N SER A 155 14.50 14.53 11.83
CA SER A 155 15.57 13.83 12.55
C SER A 155 15.48 12.30 12.43
N SER A 156 14.79 11.80 11.41
CA SER A 156 14.56 10.37 11.16
C SER A 156 15.27 9.86 9.91
N ILE A 157 15.24 8.54 9.71
CA ILE A 157 15.49 7.88 8.43
C ILE A 157 14.11 7.49 7.88
N VAL A 158 13.80 7.89 6.64
CA VAL A 158 12.47 7.68 6.05
C VAL A 158 12.54 6.67 4.91
N ILE A 159 11.71 5.63 4.99
CA ILE A 159 11.57 4.61 3.96
C ILE A 159 10.18 4.75 3.34
N PHE A 160 10.10 4.98 2.04
CA PHE A 160 8.86 4.86 1.28
C PHE A 160 8.83 3.53 0.55
N ASP A 161 7.97 2.61 0.98
CA ASP A 161 7.84 1.28 0.35
C ASP A 161 6.69 1.23 -0.65
N GLU A 162 6.86 0.36 -1.65
CA GLU A 162 6.00 0.19 -2.81
C GLU A 162 5.57 1.52 -3.47
N PHE A 163 6.54 2.44 -3.66
CA PHE A 163 6.28 3.80 -4.15
C PHE A 163 5.57 3.82 -5.52
N HIS A 164 5.72 2.78 -6.34
CA HIS A 164 5.03 2.65 -7.62
C HIS A 164 3.50 2.68 -7.50
N LEU A 165 2.94 2.24 -6.37
CA LEU A 165 1.50 2.28 -6.11
C LEU A 165 0.98 3.72 -5.99
N LEU A 166 1.86 4.69 -5.71
CA LEU A 166 1.48 6.10 -5.69
C LEU A 166 1.28 6.66 -7.09
N GLY A 167 1.92 6.05 -8.10
CA GLY A 167 1.84 6.44 -9.50
C GLY A 167 0.47 6.22 -10.15
N GLU A 168 -0.45 5.52 -9.46
CA GLU A 168 -1.82 5.29 -9.93
C GLU A 168 -2.76 6.48 -9.63
N ASP A 169 -2.38 7.39 -8.71
CA ASP A 169 -3.21 8.52 -8.28
C ASP A 169 -2.38 9.81 -8.25
N GLY A 170 -2.78 10.80 -9.05
CA GLY A 170 -2.02 12.04 -9.22
C GLY A 170 -1.76 12.84 -7.94
N LYS A 171 -2.70 12.80 -6.99
CA LYS A 171 -2.54 13.44 -5.67
C LYS A 171 -1.57 12.67 -4.79
N SER A 172 -1.69 11.34 -4.73
CA SER A 172 -0.76 10.46 -4.01
C SER A 172 0.67 10.67 -4.48
N LEU A 173 0.88 10.64 -5.80
CA LEU A 173 2.18 10.87 -6.40
C LEU A 173 2.68 12.29 -6.13
N GLY A 174 1.86 13.32 -6.37
CA GLY A 174 2.22 14.72 -6.12
C GLY A 174 2.62 14.99 -4.66
N ALA A 175 1.86 14.46 -3.71
CA ALA A 175 2.17 14.57 -2.28
C ALA A 175 3.43 13.81 -1.89
N GLY A 176 3.60 12.58 -2.39
CA GLY A 176 4.81 11.78 -2.18
C GLY A 176 6.06 12.49 -2.72
N LEU A 177 6.01 13.03 -3.94
CA LEU A 177 7.12 13.75 -4.55
C LEU A 177 7.46 15.06 -3.80
N ALA A 178 6.45 15.79 -3.33
CA ALA A 178 6.66 16.98 -2.50
C ALA A 178 7.33 16.63 -1.17
N ALA A 179 6.95 15.50 -0.54
CA ALA A 179 7.61 15.02 0.65
C ALA A 179 9.07 14.63 0.39
N LEU A 180 9.37 13.90 -0.69
CA LEU A 180 10.75 13.55 -1.05
C LEU A 180 11.63 14.80 -1.23
N GLU A 181 11.10 15.84 -1.86
CA GLU A 181 11.78 17.11 -2.07
C GLU A 181 12.08 17.84 -0.75
N VAL A 182 11.08 17.97 0.13
CA VAL A 182 11.22 18.60 1.45
C VAL A 182 12.21 17.84 2.35
N LEU A 183 12.12 16.51 2.37
CA LEU A 183 13.01 15.66 3.16
C LEU A 183 14.45 15.75 2.66
N ARG A 184 14.66 15.76 1.33
CA ARG A 184 15.96 15.96 0.71
C ARG A 184 16.56 17.30 1.12
N ASP A 185 15.78 18.38 1.02
CA ASP A 185 16.25 19.73 1.35
C ASP A 185 16.62 19.87 2.83
N ALA A 186 15.97 19.11 3.70
CA ALA A 186 16.30 19.00 5.12
C ALA A 186 17.47 18.04 5.43
N GLY A 187 18.04 17.36 4.43
CA GLY A 187 19.13 16.39 4.61
C GLY A 187 18.71 15.08 5.28
N VAL A 188 17.41 14.73 5.23
CA VAL A 188 16.88 13.49 5.79
C VAL A 188 17.35 12.31 4.93
N PRO A 189 17.89 11.22 5.52
CA PRO A 189 18.19 10.00 4.79
C PRO A 189 16.91 9.33 4.28
N ILE A 190 16.83 9.13 2.96
CA ILE A 190 15.63 8.62 2.28
C ILE A 190 15.95 7.32 1.55
N VAL A 191 15.09 6.33 1.73
CA VAL A 191 15.03 5.15 0.86
C VAL A 191 13.66 5.09 0.19
N VAL A 192 13.63 4.96 -1.13
CA VAL A 192 12.44 4.63 -1.91
C VAL A 192 12.58 3.19 -2.38
N THR A 193 11.69 2.30 -1.94
CA THR A 193 11.70 0.88 -2.32
C THR A 193 10.50 0.54 -3.19
N SER A 194 10.69 -0.29 -4.20
CA SER A 194 9.60 -0.73 -5.08
C SER A 194 9.99 -1.97 -5.88
N ALA A 195 9.00 -2.85 -6.13
CA ALA A 195 9.19 -3.99 -7.02
C ALA A 195 9.15 -3.64 -8.52
N THR A 196 8.45 -2.57 -8.89
CA THR A 196 8.19 -2.20 -10.29
C THR A 196 8.35 -0.69 -10.45
N ILE A 197 9.55 -0.21 -10.76
CA ILE A 197 9.78 1.20 -11.13
C ILE A 197 10.08 1.23 -12.63
N ASP A 198 9.15 1.78 -13.42
CA ASP A 198 9.42 2.06 -14.83
C ASP A 198 10.32 3.30 -14.99
N LYS A 199 10.90 3.50 -16.19
CA LYS A 199 11.86 4.57 -16.47
C LYS A 199 11.30 5.98 -16.28
N GLY A 200 9.99 6.16 -16.46
CA GLY A 200 9.32 7.43 -16.26
C GLY A 200 9.27 7.80 -14.78
N LEU A 201 8.86 6.84 -13.93
CA LEU A 201 8.82 7.05 -12.48
C LEU A 201 10.23 7.26 -11.92
N GLU A 202 11.20 6.49 -12.39
CA GLU A 202 12.62 6.65 -12.03
C GLU A 202 13.13 8.06 -12.35
N ARG A 203 12.86 8.57 -13.56
CA ARG A 203 13.25 9.93 -13.96
C ARG A 203 12.64 10.99 -13.04
N VAL A 204 11.36 10.84 -12.70
CA VAL A 204 10.68 11.76 -11.78
C VAL A 204 11.28 11.70 -10.37
N LEU A 205 11.52 10.50 -9.85
CA LEU A 205 12.15 10.30 -8.54
C LEU A 205 13.56 10.90 -8.50
N MET A 206 14.38 10.65 -9.52
CA MET A 206 15.73 11.20 -9.61
C MET A 206 15.72 12.73 -9.67
N ASN A 207 14.81 13.31 -10.46
CA ASN A 207 14.66 14.77 -10.51
C ASN A 207 14.27 15.36 -9.15
N LYS A 208 13.40 14.68 -8.39
CA LYS A 208 12.95 15.15 -7.07
C LYS A 208 13.96 14.89 -5.95
N LEU A 209 14.70 13.79 -5.99
CA LEU A 209 15.77 13.50 -5.02
C LEU A 209 17.09 14.22 -5.34
N GLY A 210 17.23 14.78 -6.53
CA GLY A 210 18.39 15.59 -6.92
C GLY A 210 19.65 14.77 -7.19
N LYS A 211 20.82 15.43 -7.15
CA LYS A 211 22.09 14.83 -7.62
C LYS A 211 22.67 13.75 -6.69
N ASN A 212 22.26 13.71 -5.42
CA ASN A 212 22.80 12.79 -4.42
C ASN A 212 21.98 11.50 -4.29
N VAL A 213 21.25 11.11 -5.34
CA VAL A 213 20.48 9.87 -5.37
C VAL A 213 21.28 8.73 -6.02
N LYS A 214 21.14 7.51 -5.49
CA LYS A 214 21.71 6.28 -6.02
C LYS A 214 20.61 5.28 -6.32
N VAL A 215 20.68 4.65 -7.49
CA VAL A 215 19.76 3.58 -7.87
C VAL A 215 20.46 2.25 -7.62
N VAL A 216 19.85 1.41 -6.80
CA VAL A 216 20.33 0.06 -6.47
C VAL A 216 19.35 -0.95 -7.07
N ASN A 217 19.85 -1.83 -7.95
CA ASN A 217 19.07 -2.91 -8.53
C ASN A 217 19.40 -4.21 -7.79
N ALA A 218 18.39 -4.83 -7.19
CA ALA A 218 18.54 -6.06 -6.44
C ALA A 218 18.55 -7.30 -7.36
N ASP A 219 19.55 -7.39 -8.23
CA ASP A 219 19.69 -8.45 -9.24
C ASP A 219 20.19 -9.78 -8.65
N ASP A 220 20.61 -9.76 -7.37
CA ASP A 220 21.13 -10.88 -6.61
C ASP A 220 20.04 -11.86 -6.13
N PHE A 221 18.77 -11.55 -6.38
CA PHE A 221 17.64 -12.40 -6.06
C PHE A 221 16.81 -12.69 -7.30
N LYS A 222 16.93 -13.92 -7.79
CA LYS A 222 16.03 -14.48 -8.79
C LYS A 222 15.32 -15.67 -8.17
N ILE A 223 13.99 -15.63 -8.18
CA ILE A 223 13.20 -16.83 -7.86
C ILE A 223 13.43 -17.79 -9.01
N ASP A 224 14.17 -18.88 -8.77
CA ASP A 224 14.34 -19.97 -9.73
C ASP A 224 12.99 -20.69 -9.89
N ARG A 225 12.18 -20.19 -10.84
CA ARG A 225 10.87 -20.72 -11.22
C ARG A 225 10.65 -20.56 -12.72
N LYS A 226 9.90 -21.47 -13.31
CA LYS A 226 9.45 -21.39 -14.70
C LYS A 226 7.97 -21.04 -14.74
N ILE A 227 7.62 -19.96 -15.43
CA ILE A 227 6.23 -19.55 -15.63
C ILE A 227 5.85 -19.81 -17.08
N TYR A 228 4.81 -20.60 -17.30
CA TYR A 228 4.19 -20.79 -18.61
C TYR A 228 3.05 -19.79 -18.77
N VAL A 229 3.17 -18.91 -19.77
CA VAL A 229 2.21 -17.82 -19.99
C VAL A 229 1.34 -18.12 -21.21
N ASN A 230 0.02 -18.02 -21.04
CA ASN A 230 -0.97 -18.22 -22.09
C ASN A 230 -1.96 -17.05 -22.10
N VAL A 231 -2.19 -16.47 -23.27
CA VAL A 231 -3.23 -15.44 -23.45
C VAL A 231 -4.47 -16.12 -24.03
N LEU A 232 -5.60 -15.96 -23.34
CA LEU A 232 -6.88 -16.54 -23.67
C LEU A 232 -7.70 -15.58 -24.53
N GLU A 233 -8.48 -16.13 -25.46
CA GLU A 233 -9.50 -15.36 -26.18
C GLU A 233 -10.77 -15.19 -25.34
N ASN A 234 -11.16 -16.22 -24.59
CA ASN A 234 -12.23 -16.30 -23.59
C ASN A 234 -11.98 -17.58 -22.76
N ASP A 235 -12.89 -17.92 -21.83
CA ASP A 235 -12.96 -19.22 -21.13
C ASP A 235 -12.21 -19.33 -19.79
N GLU A 236 -12.09 -18.22 -19.07
CA GLU A 236 -11.46 -18.17 -17.76
C GLU A 236 -12.15 -19.09 -16.73
N ILE A 237 -13.48 -19.24 -16.81
CA ILE A 237 -14.24 -20.09 -15.87
C ILE A 237 -13.98 -21.58 -16.11
N SER A 238 -13.95 -22.05 -17.36
CA SER A 238 -13.76 -23.49 -17.62
C SER A 238 -12.31 -23.90 -17.38
N ILE A 239 -11.34 -23.05 -17.74
CA ILE A 239 -9.92 -23.29 -17.40
C ILE A 239 -9.73 -23.29 -15.87
N THR A 240 -10.39 -22.38 -15.14
CA THR A 240 -10.36 -22.40 -13.67
C THR A 240 -10.85 -23.75 -13.14
N GLU A 241 -11.99 -24.23 -13.64
CA GLU A 241 -12.57 -25.50 -13.22
C GLU A 241 -11.67 -26.70 -13.54
N GLU A 242 -11.11 -26.74 -14.75
CA GLU A 242 -10.16 -27.77 -15.19
C GLU A 242 -8.96 -27.85 -14.24
N LYS A 243 -8.28 -26.71 -14.01
CA LYS A 243 -7.08 -26.66 -13.17
C LYS A 243 -7.36 -27.02 -11.72
N VAL A 244 -8.51 -26.62 -11.17
CA VAL A 244 -8.91 -27.04 -9.82
C VAL A 244 -9.16 -28.56 -9.76
N LYS A 245 -9.76 -29.14 -10.81
CA LYS A 245 -10.00 -30.59 -10.90
C LYS A 245 -8.72 -31.41 -11.07
N GLU A 246 -7.69 -30.85 -11.71
CA GLU A 246 -6.32 -31.40 -11.73
C GLU A 246 -5.65 -31.39 -10.33
N GLY A 247 -6.29 -30.79 -9.32
CA GLY A 247 -5.76 -30.66 -7.97
C GLY A 247 -4.80 -29.49 -7.78
N LYS A 248 -4.71 -28.57 -8.75
CA LYS A 248 -3.91 -27.34 -8.64
C LYS A 248 -4.55 -26.34 -7.69
N ARG A 249 -3.72 -25.54 -7.02
CA ARG A 249 -4.18 -24.32 -6.32
C ARG A 249 -4.25 -23.17 -7.31
N VAL A 250 -5.45 -22.63 -7.50
CA VAL A 250 -5.76 -21.62 -8.51
C VAL A 250 -6.12 -20.29 -7.87
N LEU A 251 -5.51 -19.22 -8.37
CA LEU A 251 -5.88 -17.83 -8.10
C LEU A 251 -6.54 -17.24 -9.34
N LEU A 252 -7.82 -16.88 -9.24
CA LEU A 252 -8.57 -16.19 -10.28
C LEU A 252 -8.73 -14.70 -9.91
N VAL A 253 -8.21 -13.78 -10.73
CA VAL A 253 -8.21 -12.34 -10.45
C VAL A 253 -9.02 -11.58 -11.49
N TYR A 254 -10.00 -10.80 -11.01
CA TYR A 254 -10.71 -9.80 -11.82
C TYR A 254 -10.30 -8.39 -11.43
N ASN A 255 -10.34 -7.47 -12.38
CA ASN A 255 -10.06 -6.05 -12.12
C ASN A 255 -11.22 -5.38 -11.35
N THR A 256 -12.43 -5.94 -11.42
CA THR A 256 -13.63 -5.37 -10.78
C THR A 256 -14.21 -6.28 -9.71
N ARG A 257 -14.76 -5.67 -8.65
CA ARG A 257 -15.48 -6.37 -7.57
C ARG A 257 -16.64 -7.21 -8.14
N MET A 258 -17.43 -6.63 -9.04
CA MET A 258 -18.62 -7.31 -9.59
C MET A 258 -18.23 -8.53 -10.43
N GLY A 259 -17.18 -8.43 -11.26
CA GLY A 259 -16.66 -9.58 -12.01
C GLY A 259 -16.22 -10.71 -11.07
N ALA A 260 -15.50 -10.40 -10.00
CA ALA A 260 -15.08 -11.38 -8.99
C ALA A 260 -16.29 -12.05 -8.29
N ILE A 261 -17.32 -11.29 -7.92
CA ILE A 261 -18.54 -11.84 -7.28
C ILE A 261 -19.30 -12.76 -8.24
N GLU A 262 -19.45 -12.37 -9.50
CA GLU A 262 -20.15 -13.17 -10.51
C GLU A 262 -19.41 -14.48 -10.79
N ALA A 263 -18.08 -14.43 -10.96
CA ALA A 263 -17.25 -15.60 -11.13
C ALA A 263 -17.31 -16.54 -9.92
N TYR A 264 -17.23 -15.97 -8.71
CA TYR A 264 -17.40 -16.73 -7.47
C TYR A 264 -18.72 -17.51 -7.44
N LYS A 265 -19.85 -16.84 -7.74
CA LYS A 265 -21.17 -17.47 -7.78
C LYS A 265 -21.24 -18.58 -8.83
N LYS A 266 -20.72 -18.33 -10.04
CA LYS A 266 -20.68 -19.32 -11.12
C LYS A 266 -19.87 -20.57 -10.72
N LEU A 267 -18.65 -20.38 -10.23
CA LEU A 267 -17.76 -21.48 -9.84
C LEU A 267 -18.32 -22.29 -8.67
N LYS A 268 -18.91 -21.62 -7.68
CA LYS A 268 -19.63 -22.28 -6.57
C LYS A 268 -20.83 -23.09 -7.08
N GLY A 269 -21.61 -22.53 -8.03
CA GLY A 269 -22.71 -23.22 -8.69
C GLY A 269 -22.29 -24.46 -9.49
N ARG A 270 -21.03 -24.53 -9.94
CA ARG A 270 -20.43 -25.72 -10.57
C ARG A 270 -19.88 -26.76 -9.57
N GLY A 271 -20.15 -26.58 -8.26
CA GLY A 271 -19.75 -27.52 -7.21
C GLY A 271 -18.31 -27.33 -6.70
N LEU A 272 -17.63 -26.26 -7.10
CA LEU A 272 -16.33 -25.90 -6.53
C LEU A 272 -16.51 -25.18 -5.19
N SER A 273 -15.44 -25.09 -4.41
CA SER A 273 -15.40 -24.38 -3.12
C SER A 273 -14.47 -23.15 -3.17
N PRO A 274 -14.79 -22.11 -3.97
CA PRO A 274 -13.98 -20.91 -4.03
C PRO A 274 -14.01 -20.12 -2.70
N ILE A 275 -12.94 -19.38 -2.43
CA ILE A 275 -12.93 -18.27 -1.46
C ILE A 275 -12.92 -16.96 -2.24
N LEU A 276 -13.86 -16.06 -1.95
CA LEU A 276 -13.86 -14.69 -2.50
C LEU A 276 -13.17 -13.71 -1.55
N ILE A 277 -12.28 -12.87 -2.06
CA ILE A 277 -11.66 -11.75 -1.34
C ILE A 277 -11.59 -10.47 -2.17
N HIS A 278 -11.98 -9.34 -1.59
CA HIS A 278 -11.88 -8.00 -2.20
C HIS A 278 -11.92 -6.92 -1.11
N SER A 279 -11.79 -5.64 -1.49
CA SER A 279 -11.64 -4.50 -0.57
C SER A 279 -12.87 -4.20 0.30
N LYS A 280 -14.05 -4.73 -0.07
CA LYS A 280 -15.36 -4.46 0.55
C LYS A 280 -15.84 -5.53 1.54
N PHE A 281 -14.90 -6.28 2.11
CA PHE A 281 -15.13 -7.08 3.32
C PHE A 281 -14.75 -6.28 4.56
N SER A 282 -15.47 -6.54 5.66
CA SER A 282 -15.12 -6.03 6.99
C SER A 282 -13.73 -6.50 7.39
N LYS A 283 -13.09 -5.82 8.34
CA LYS A 283 -11.75 -6.22 8.81
C LYS A 283 -11.80 -7.65 9.37
N LYS A 284 -12.84 -7.97 10.15
CA LYS A 284 -13.07 -9.30 10.72
C LYS A 284 -13.19 -10.38 9.63
N ASP A 285 -14.11 -10.21 8.68
CA ASP A 285 -14.34 -11.23 7.64
C ASP A 285 -13.15 -11.37 6.70
N ARG A 286 -12.41 -10.27 6.45
CA ARG A 286 -11.17 -10.30 5.67
C ARG A 286 -10.11 -11.16 6.35
N ILE A 287 -9.90 -11.00 7.66
CA ILE A 287 -8.95 -11.82 8.42
C ILE A 287 -9.36 -13.30 8.35
N ASP A 288 -10.63 -13.60 8.57
CA ASP A 288 -11.14 -14.98 8.51
C ASP A 288 -10.96 -15.60 7.12
N LYS A 289 -11.14 -14.83 6.04
CA LYS A 289 -10.90 -15.27 4.67
C LYS A 289 -9.43 -15.47 4.38
N VAL A 290 -8.56 -14.53 4.79
CA VAL A 290 -7.10 -14.64 4.62
C VAL A 290 -6.56 -15.89 5.32
N ASN A 291 -7.03 -16.19 6.52
CA ASN A 291 -6.64 -17.42 7.24
C ASN A 291 -6.99 -18.69 6.46
N LYS A 292 -8.13 -18.69 5.74
CA LYS A 292 -8.58 -19.82 4.93
C LYS A 292 -7.93 -19.91 3.54
N ILE A 293 -7.34 -18.82 3.03
CA ILE A 293 -6.71 -18.77 1.69
C ILE A 293 -5.59 -19.81 1.58
N ASN A 294 -4.81 -20.03 2.65
CA ASN A 294 -3.67 -20.95 2.64
C ASN A 294 -4.06 -22.41 2.39
N GLU A 295 -5.27 -22.81 2.75
CA GLU A 295 -5.79 -24.17 2.58
C GLU A 295 -6.71 -24.29 1.34
N ALA A 296 -7.10 -23.16 0.76
CA ALA A 296 -8.01 -23.14 -0.39
C ALA A 296 -7.34 -23.64 -1.67
N LYS A 297 -8.09 -24.46 -2.42
CA LYS A 297 -7.76 -24.85 -3.80
C LYS A 297 -8.09 -23.76 -4.82
N LEU A 298 -9.07 -22.91 -4.51
CA LEU A 298 -9.53 -21.87 -5.42
C LEU A 298 -9.78 -20.57 -4.66
N VAL A 299 -9.11 -19.52 -5.07
CA VAL A 299 -9.32 -18.15 -4.57
C VAL A 299 -9.72 -17.27 -5.73
N VAL A 300 -10.84 -16.56 -5.57
CA VAL A 300 -11.29 -15.51 -6.48
C VAL A 300 -11.04 -14.17 -5.81
N SER A 301 -10.32 -13.28 -6.48
CA SER A 301 -9.87 -12.01 -5.90
C SER A 301 -9.98 -10.83 -6.85
N THR A 302 -9.85 -9.63 -6.29
CA THR A 302 -9.45 -8.43 -7.04
C THR A 302 -7.98 -8.09 -6.77
N GLN A 303 -7.54 -6.86 -7.06
CA GLN A 303 -6.18 -6.33 -6.80
C GLN A 303 -5.72 -6.46 -5.34
N VAL A 304 -6.62 -6.75 -4.39
CA VAL A 304 -6.24 -6.91 -2.98
C VAL A 304 -5.23 -8.03 -2.73
N ILE A 305 -5.11 -9.00 -3.64
CA ILE A 305 -4.10 -10.07 -3.55
C ILE A 305 -2.69 -9.59 -3.91
N GLU A 306 -2.57 -8.44 -4.58
CA GLU A 306 -1.28 -7.86 -4.98
C GLU A 306 -0.51 -7.36 -3.75
N ALA A 307 -1.21 -6.94 -2.70
CA ALA A 307 -0.63 -6.36 -1.48
C ALA A 307 -0.86 -7.24 -0.24
N GLY A 308 0.22 -7.60 0.47
CA GLY A 308 0.14 -8.07 1.86
C GLY A 308 -0.38 -9.49 2.13
N ILE A 309 -0.65 -10.33 1.11
CA ILE A 309 -1.05 -11.73 1.33
C ILE A 309 0.10 -12.67 0.96
N ASP A 310 0.74 -13.30 1.95
CA ASP A 310 1.86 -14.23 1.72
C ASP A 310 1.38 -15.66 1.42
N THR A 311 0.78 -15.85 0.24
CA THR A 311 0.35 -17.16 -0.26
C THR A 311 0.91 -17.41 -1.66
N SER A 312 1.25 -18.67 -1.96
CA SER A 312 1.64 -19.13 -3.29
C SER A 312 0.57 -20.02 -3.91
N PHE A 313 0.35 -19.85 -5.22
CA PHE A 313 -0.55 -20.65 -6.05
C PHE A 313 0.23 -21.42 -7.12
N ASP A 314 -0.39 -22.47 -7.67
CA ASP A 314 0.15 -23.21 -8.82
C ASP A 314 -0.21 -22.52 -10.14
N VAL A 315 -1.42 -21.94 -10.20
CA VAL A 315 -1.99 -21.32 -11.41
C VAL A 315 -2.55 -19.95 -11.07
N LEU A 316 -2.21 -18.95 -11.89
CA LEU A 316 -2.89 -17.66 -11.93
C LEU A 316 -3.74 -17.59 -13.19
N ILE A 317 -5.00 -17.21 -13.04
CA ILE A 317 -5.90 -16.85 -14.13
C ILE A 317 -6.30 -15.41 -13.85
N THR A 318 -5.94 -14.48 -14.72
CA THR A 318 -6.10 -13.05 -14.45
C THR A 318 -6.70 -12.30 -15.61
N GLU A 319 -7.58 -11.35 -15.31
CA GLU A 319 -8.00 -10.36 -16.28
C GLU A 319 -6.78 -9.56 -16.73
N ALA A 320 -6.72 -9.25 -18.02
CA ALA A 320 -5.68 -8.39 -18.57
C ALA A 320 -5.65 -7.05 -17.80
N CYS A 321 -4.45 -6.62 -17.46
CA CYS A 321 -4.18 -5.43 -16.65
C CYS A 321 -2.83 -4.83 -17.07
N PRO A 322 -2.49 -3.63 -16.61
CA PRO A 322 -1.17 -3.04 -16.82
C PRO A 322 -0.01 -3.93 -16.37
N SER A 323 1.15 -3.74 -16.99
CA SER A 323 2.36 -4.54 -16.77
C SER A 323 2.77 -4.65 -15.29
N HIS A 324 2.68 -3.57 -14.50
CA HIS A 324 3.04 -3.59 -13.09
C HIS A 324 2.11 -4.46 -12.24
N ASN A 325 0.78 -4.37 -12.45
CA ASN A 325 -0.18 -5.24 -11.77
C ASN A 325 0.03 -6.70 -12.18
N LEU A 326 0.29 -6.98 -13.46
CA LEU A 326 0.52 -8.33 -13.95
C LEU A 326 1.76 -8.98 -13.30
N ILE A 327 2.87 -8.24 -13.22
CA ILE A 327 4.10 -8.69 -12.54
C ILE A 327 3.81 -9.01 -11.06
N GLN A 328 3.05 -8.16 -10.36
CA GLN A 328 2.68 -8.38 -8.97
C GLN A 328 1.79 -9.60 -8.77
N ARG A 329 0.77 -9.78 -9.62
CA ARG A 329 -0.09 -10.97 -9.62
C ARG A 329 0.71 -12.23 -9.89
N ALA A 330 1.61 -12.22 -10.87
CA ALA A 330 2.49 -13.34 -11.18
C ALA A 330 3.51 -13.63 -10.06
N GLY A 331 3.85 -12.62 -9.24
CA GLY A 331 4.60 -12.78 -7.98
C GLY A 331 3.91 -13.67 -6.92
N ARG A 332 2.65 -14.08 -7.15
CA ARG A 332 1.89 -15.01 -6.30
C ARG A 332 1.89 -16.47 -6.80
N VAL A 333 2.49 -16.75 -7.96
CA VAL A 333 2.56 -18.10 -8.55
C VAL A 333 3.93 -18.71 -8.34
N ALA A 334 4.05 -19.96 -7.88
CA ALA A 334 5.35 -20.61 -7.66
C ALA A 334 6.36 -19.72 -6.87
N ARG A 335 5.85 -18.98 -5.88
CA ARG A 335 6.54 -17.87 -5.18
C ARG A 335 7.77 -18.32 -4.37
N TYR A 336 7.79 -19.56 -3.90
CA TYR A 336 8.82 -20.05 -2.98
C TYR A 336 10.03 -20.70 -3.66
N GLY A 337 10.00 -20.89 -4.99
CA GLY A 337 11.13 -21.39 -5.78
C GLY A 337 11.83 -22.63 -5.20
N LYS A 338 13.12 -22.76 -5.50
CA LYS A 338 13.99 -23.85 -5.04
C LYS A 338 14.48 -23.55 -3.61
N GLY A 339 13.88 -24.20 -2.60
CA GLY A 339 14.22 -24.02 -1.18
C GLY A 339 13.01 -23.91 -0.25
N GLY A 340 11.83 -23.58 -0.78
CA GLY A 340 10.55 -23.72 -0.08
C GLY A 340 9.85 -25.04 -0.41
N ARG A 341 8.75 -25.35 0.31
CA ARG A 341 7.86 -26.50 0.01
C ARG A 341 7.04 -26.33 -1.29
N GLY A 342 7.43 -25.42 -2.19
CA GLY A 342 6.67 -25.03 -3.38
C GLY A 342 7.11 -25.74 -4.66
N LYS A 343 6.26 -25.71 -5.70
CA LYS A 343 6.61 -26.18 -7.04
C LYS A 343 7.49 -25.15 -7.76
N LEU A 344 8.41 -25.64 -8.59
CA LEU A 344 9.31 -24.84 -9.43
C LEU A 344 8.65 -24.32 -10.70
N GLU A 345 7.44 -24.78 -11.01
CA GLU A 345 6.71 -24.43 -12.22
C GLU A 345 5.34 -23.85 -11.86
N GLY A 346 4.94 -22.83 -12.62
CA GLY A 346 3.66 -22.15 -12.49
C GLY A 346 3.04 -21.84 -13.84
N GLU A 347 1.72 -21.72 -13.87
CA GLU A 347 0.97 -21.40 -15.09
C GLU A 347 0.27 -20.04 -14.90
N VAL A 348 0.35 -19.17 -15.91
CA VAL A 348 -0.36 -17.88 -15.94
C VAL A 348 -1.23 -17.82 -17.18
N TYR A 349 -2.52 -17.61 -16.98
CA TYR A 349 -3.51 -17.42 -18.02
C TYR A 349 -4.05 -16.00 -17.95
N ILE A 350 -4.02 -15.28 -19.07
CA ILE A 350 -4.50 -13.89 -19.15
C ILE A 350 -5.75 -13.86 -20.02
N PHE A 351 -6.90 -13.49 -19.45
CA PHE A 351 -8.16 -13.36 -20.17
C PHE A 351 -8.47 -11.90 -20.52
N PRO A 352 -9.38 -11.65 -21.50
CA PRO A 352 -9.60 -10.30 -22.03
C PRO A 352 -9.98 -9.25 -20.98
N PHE A 353 -9.56 -8.02 -21.26
CA PHE A 353 -9.88 -6.85 -20.44
C PHE A 353 -11.36 -6.49 -20.53
N SER A 354 -12.02 -6.22 -19.41
CA SER A 354 -13.44 -5.82 -19.37
C SER A 354 -13.69 -4.35 -19.73
N GLY A 355 -12.64 -3.56 -20.01
CA GLY A 355 -12.75 -2.14 -20.37
C GLY A 355 -12.98 -1.21 -19.16
N LYS A 356 -12.64 -1.65 -17.94
CA LYS A 356 -12.88 -0.92 -16.69
C LYS A 356 -11.63 -0.82 -15.83
N VAL A 357 -11.57 0.20 -14.97
CA VAL A 357 -10.50 0.46 -13.98
C VAL A 357 -9.20 1.01 -14.56
N TYR A 358 -8.72 0.48 -15.67
CA TYR A 358 -7.44 0.87 -16.28
C TYR A 358 -7.60 1.50 -17.66
N ASP A 359 -6.55 2.18 -18.12
CA ASP A 359 -6.47 2.68 -19.49
C ASP A 359 -6.35 1.53 -20.49
N GLU A 360 -7.22 1.51 -21.50
CA GLU A 360 -7.30 0.42 -22.46
C GLU A 360 -6.04 0.28 -23.32
N ARG A 361 -5.35 1.39 -23.64
CA ARG A 361 -4.14 1.36 -24.47
C ARG A 361 -3.02 0.68 -23.70
N GLU A 362 -2.86 1.03 -22.43
CA GLU A 362 -1.84 0.42 -21.58
C GLU A 362 -2.06 -1.10 -21.40
N VAL A 363 -3.30 -1.52 -21.16
CA VAL A 363 -3.61 -2.95 -21.03
C VAL A 363 -3.33 -3.69 -22.35
N LYS A 364 -3.68 -3.08 -23.48
CA LYS A 364 -3.43 -3.66 -24.81
C LYS A 364 -1.93 -3.82 -25.09
N GLU A 365 -1.13 -2.78 -24.84
CA GLU A 365 0.33 -2.85 -25.01
C GLU A 365 0.95 -3.92 -24.09
N THR A 366 0.44 -4.04 -22.86
CA THR A 366 0.89 -5.10 -21.93
C THR A 366 0.65 -6.49 -22.51
N VAL A 367 -0.56 -6.76 -23.04
CA VAL A 367 -0.90 -8.07 -23.63
C VAL A 367 -0.08 -8.35 -24.89
N GLU A 368 0.17 -7.34 -25.73
CA GLU A 368 1.02 -7.46 -26.92
C GLU A 368 2.46 -7.85 -26.53
N ARG A 369 3.09 -7.16 -25.58
CA ARG A 369 4.42 -7.51 -25.07
C ARG A 369 4.48 -8.90 -24.45
N VAL A 370 3.44 -9.31 -23.71
CA VAL A 370 3.38 -10.68 -23.16
C VAL A 370 3.35 -11.73 -24.27
N ARG A 371 2.64 -11.49 -25.38
CA ARG A 371 2.61 -12.42 -26.52
C ARG A 371 3.97 -12.54 -27.19
N GLU A 372 4.71 -11.45 -27.27
CA GLU A 372 6.05 -11.39 -27.87
C GLU A 372 7.10 -12.06 -26.97
N LEU A 373 7.18 -11.65 -25.70
CA LEU A 373 8.22 -12.08 -24.77
C LEU A 373 7.94 -13.46 -24.16
N LYS A 374 6.67 -13.83 -24.01
CA LYS A 374 6.21 -15.05 -23.31
C LYS A 374 6.74 -15.20 -21.89
N THR A 375 7.21 -14.11 -21.27
CA THR A 375 7.63 -14.05 -19.88
C THR A 375 6.84 -12.97 -19.13
N ILE A 376 6.82 -13.08 -17.80
CA ILE A 376 6.27 -12.05 -16.92
C ILE A 376 7.36 -11.66 -15.92
N ASP A 377 8.12 -10.65 -16.30
CA ASP A 377 9.21 -10.06 -15.53
C ASP A 377 9.29 -8.54 -15.80
N GLU A 378 10.31 -7.89 -15.26
CA GLU A 378 10.51 -6.44 -15.37
C GLU A 378 10.65 -5.92 -16.81
N ASN A 379 10.97 -6.76 -17.78
CA ASN A 379 11.03 -6.36 -19.19
C ASN A 379 9.64 -6.02 -19.76
N LEU A 380 8.56 -6.40 -19.07
CA LEU A 380 7.21 -5.99 -19.44
C LEU A 380 6.93 -4.53 -19.12
N LEU A 381 7.70 -3.88 -18.23
CA LEU A 381 7.38 -2.54 -17.75
C LEU A 381 7.32 -1.54 -18.90
N ILE A 382 6.17 -0.86 -19.00
CA ILE A 382 5.91 0.19 -19.98
C ILE A 382 6.30 1.52 -19.35
N GLU A 383 7.12 2.32 -20.05
CA GLU A 383 7.46 3.66 -19.59
C GLU A 383 6.22 4.55 -19.66
N ARG A 384 5.81 5.09 -18.51
CA ARG A 384 4.69 6.02 -18.42
C ARG A 384 5.18 7.46 -18.38
N ASP A 385 4.43 8.37 -19.00
CA ASP A 385 4.64 9.78 -18.77
C ASP A 385 3.88 10.22 -17.51
N TYR A 386 4.60 10.36 -16.41
CA TYR A 386 4.04 10.82 -15.15
C TYR A 386 3.82 12.33 -15.09
N THR A 387 4.33 13.11 -16.05
CA THR A 387 4.22 14.58 -16.01
C THR A 387 2.77 15.06 -16.10
N GLU A 388 1.91 14.34 -16.83
CA GLU A 388 0.48 14.62 -16.94
C GLU A 388 -0.33 14.08 -15.74
N VAL A 389 0.20 13.07 -15.04
CA VAL A 389 -0.48 12.42 -13.91
C VAL A 389 -0.27 13.20 -12.61
N ILE A 390 0.91 13.80 -12.42
CA ILE A 390 1.27 14.49 -11.17
C ILE A 390 0.39 15.73 -10.97
N ASP A 391 -0.24 15.82 -9.79
CA ASP A 391 -0.87 17.07 -9.34
C ASP A 391 0.22 18.09 -8.95
N SER A 392 0.71 18.81 -9.96
CA SER A 392 1.81 19.78 -9.81
C SER A 392 1.42 21.00 -8.96
N ILE A 393 0.13 21.36 -8.95
CA ILE A 393 -0.41 22.45 -8.14
C ILE A 393 -0.33 22.05 -6.67
N LEU A 394 -0.86 20.87 -6.33
CA LEU A 394 -0.78 20.34 -4.98
C LEU A 394 0.66 20.19 -4.51
N ALA A 395 1.55 19.63 -5.34
CA ALA A 395 2.96 19.47 -4.97
C ALA A 395 3.63 20.82 -4.65
N LYS A 396 3.31 21.87 -5.43
CA LYS A 396 3.79 23.23 -5.18
C LYS A 396 3.20 23.83 -3.90
N ASP A 397 1.91 23.66 -3.66
CA ASP A 397 1.25 24.15 -2.43
C ASP A 397 1.86 23.51 -1.18
N LEU A 398 2.14 22.21 -1.22
CA LEU A 398 2.81 21.48 -0.13
C LEU A 398 4.23 22.02 0.12
N SER A 399 5.01 22.27 -0.93
CA SER A 399 6.32 22.90 -0.81
C SER A 399 6.25 24.30 -0.17
N VAL A 400 5.21 25.10 -0.49
CA VAL A 400 4.99 26.41 0.15
C VAL A 400 4.61 26.28 1.62
N ILE A 401 3.77 25.30 1.96
CA ILE A 401 3.38 25.01 3.36
C ILE A 401 4.63 24.74 4.20
N ASP A 402 5.57 23.98 3.66
CA ASP A 402 6.80 23.62 4.34
C ASP A 402 7.75 24.82 4.53
N ASN A 403 8.08 25.50 3.43
CA ASN A 403 9.07 26.56 3.37
C ASN A 403 8.64 27.87 4.05
N SER A 404 7.33 28.08 4.22
CA SER A 404 6.82 29.31 4.82
C SER A 404 6.58 29.17 6.32
N VAL A 405 7.35 29.90 7.11
CA VAL A 405 7.13 30.05 8.57
C VAL A 405 5.79 30.73 8.90
N PHE A 406 5.21 31.46 7.95
CA PHE A 406 3.92 32.13 8.11
C PHE A 406 2.72 31.23 7.80
N VAL A 407 2.95 30.01 7.32
CA VAL A 407 1.91 29.02 7.08
C VAL A 407 1.78 28.13 8.31
N ASP A 408 0.69 28.30 9.04
CA ASP A 408 0.35 27.52 10.23
C ASP A 408 -0.76 26.49 9.91
N SER A 409 -1.11 25.68 10.91
CA SER A 409 -2.17 24.67 10.78
C SER A 409 -3.55 25.26 10.46
N LYS A 410 -3.81 26.54 10.76
CA LYS A 410 -5.07 27.22 10.39
C LYS A 410 -5.13 27.47 8.88
N LYS A 411 -4.03 27.94 8.28
CA LYS A 411 -3.95 28.09 6.81
C LYS A 411 -4.02 26.74 6.11
N VAL A 412 -3.30 25.73 6.62
CA VAL A 412 -3.35 24.38 6.05
C VAL A 412 -4.75 23.78 6.17
N LYS A 413 -5.45 23.97 7.29
CA LYS A 413 -6.85 23.58 7.45
C LYS A 413 -7.72 24.19 6.34
N SER A 414 -7.56 25.49 6.05
CA SER A 414 -8.32 26.17 5.00
C SER A 414 -8.05 25.58 3.60
N ILE A 415 -6.81 25.17 3.33
CA ILE A 415 -6.45 24.46 2.09
C ILE A 415 -7.13 23.08 2.07
N TYR A 416 -7.00 22.30 3.15
CA TYR A 416 -7.58 20.97 3.28
C TYR A 416 -9.11 20.98 3.10
N GLU A 417 -9.81 21.97 3.66
CA GLU A 417 -11.26 22.17 3.48
C GLU A 417 -11.66 22.45 2.03
N LYS A 418 -10.76 22.99 1.19
CA LYS A 418 -11.03 23.25 -0.23
C LYS A 418 -10.75 22.03 -1.11
N ILE A 419 -9.69 21.29 -0.83
CA ILE A 419 -9.23 20.17 -1.67
C ILE A 419 -9.75 18.80 -1.20
N CYS A 420 -10.41 18.76 -0.03
CA CYS A 420 -10.99 17.61 0.68
C CYS A 420 -10.00 16.51 1.12
N SER A 421 -8.93 16.30 0.35
CA SER A 421 -7.92 15.28 0.56
C SER A 421 -6.62 15.70 -0.15
N ILE A 422 -5.50 15.59 0.57
CA ILE A 422 -4.15 15.90 0.10
C ILE A 422 -3.53 14.69 -0.61
N THR A 423 -3.97 13.49 -0.32
CA THR A 423 -3.25 12.27 -0.70
C THR A 423 -4.08 11.31 -1.53
N ARG A 424 -5.35 11.61 -1.77
CA ARG A 424 -6.25 10.72 -2.53
C ARG A 424 -7.31 11.52 -3.28
N ASN A 425 -7.70 11.05 -4.46
CA ASN A 425 -8.87 11.57 -5.16
C ASN A 425 -10.22 11.14 -4.54
N ALA A 426 -10.25 10.03 -3.77
CA ALA A 426 -11.45 9.54 -3.09
C ALA A 426 -11.20 9.28 -1.60
N SER A 427 -12.02 9.90 -0.76
CA SER A 427 -12.07 9.65 0.68
C SER A 427 -12.74 8.30 0.98
N ILE A 428 -12.33 7.65 2.08
CA ILE A 428 -12.97 6.42 2.56
C ILE A 428 -13.88 6.73 3.74
N ILE A 429 -15.16 6.36 3.61
CA ILE A 429 -16.17 6.46 4.67
C ILE A 429 -16.47 5.06 5.20
N LEU A 430 -16.68 4.92 6.51
CA LEU A 430 -17.03 3.64 7.10
C LEU A 430 -18.51 3.31 6.87
N GLY A 431 -18.77 2.17 6.27
CA GLY A 431 -20.09 1.56 6.13
C GLY A 431 -20.31 0.51 7.23
N PHE A 432 -21.27 0.74 8.11
CA PHE A 432 -21.60 -0.16 9.21
C PHE A 432 -22.79 -1.05 8.86
N PRO A 433 -22.70 -2.38 9.09
CA PRO A 433 -23.84 -3.27 8.86
C PRO A 433 -25.00 -2.94 9.80
N PRO A 434 -26.23 -3.45 9.52
CA PRO A 434 -27.45 -3.13 10.29
C PRO A 434 -27.31 -3.30 11.80
N ASN A 435 -26.58 -4.33 12.22
CA ASN A 435 -26.56 -4.80 13.61
C ASN A 435 -25.21 -4.59 14.33
N SER A 436 -24.30 -3.77 13.79
CA SER A 436 -23.01 -3.49 14.45
C SER A 436 -22.57 -2.04 14.26
N ASN A 437 -22.00 -1.46 15.33
CA ASN A 437 -21.27 -0.19 15.31
C ASN A 437 -19.77 -0.42 15.57
N ASP A 438 -19.33 -1.68 15.62
CA ASP A 438 -17.92 -2.00 15.79
C ASP A 438 -17.16 -1.64 14.50
N VAL A 439 -16.06 -0.90 14.64
CA VAL A 439 -15.19 -0.51 13.53
C VAL A 439 -14.60 -1.75 12.83
N ASN A 440 -14.44 -2.87 13.53
CA ASN A 440 -13.96 -4.12 12.95
C ASN A 440 -14.99 -4.77 11.99
N ASP A 441 -16.27 -4.46 12.17
CA ASP A 441 -17.36 -4.92 11.30
C ASP A 441 -17.64 -3.92 10.15
N ALA A 442 -17.05 -2.73 10.20
CA ALA A 442 -17.23 -1.72 9.17
C ALA A 442 -16.50 -2.07 7.86
N ILE A 443 -17.07 -1.62 6.75
CA ILE A 443 -16.50 -1.73 5.41
C ILE A 443 -16.10 -0.37 4.85
N PRO A 444 -15.09 -0.28 3.97
CA PRO A 444 -14.75 0.97 3.32
C PRO A 444 -15.75 1.30 2.20
N LEU A 445 -16.29 2.51 2.20
CA LEU A 445 -17.13 3.09 1.14
C LEU A 445 -16.41 4.26 0.47
N THR A 446 -16.66 4.47 -0.82
CA THR A 446 -16.31 5.74 -1.48
C THR A 446 -17.27 6.84 -1.02
N GLU A 447 -16.91 8.12 -1.21
CA GLU A 447 -17.85 9.21 -0.94
C GLU A 447 -19.14 9.07 -1.76
N GLU A 448 -19.03 8.71 -3.04
CA GLU A 448 -20.22 8.52 -3.89
C GLU A 448 -21.14 7.42 -3.39
N GLU A 449 -20.58 6.29 -2.95
CA GLU A 449 -21.36 5.18 -2.37
C GLU A 449 -22.06 5.65 -1.09
N ALA A 450 -21.35 6.34 -0.21
CA ALA A 450 -21.92 6.88 1.02
C ALA A 450 -23.01 7.93 0.75
N ILE A 451 -22.80 8.82 -0.22
CA ILE A 451 -23.78 9.84 -0.63
C ILE A 451 -25.06 9.15 -1.14
N LYS A 452 -24.97 8.13 -1.99
CA LYS A 452 -26.15 7.37 -2.46
C LYS A 452 -26.92 6.73 -1.29
N ILE A 453 -26.20 6.19 -0.30
CA ILE A 453 -26.82 5.61 0.90
C ILE A 453 -27.51 6.72 1.73
N ILE A 454 -26.87 7.87 1.91
CA ILE A 454 -27.43 9.01 2.65
C ILE A 454 -28.66 9.56 1.92
N GLU A 455 -28.63 9.71 0.60
CA GLU A 455 -29.74 10.23 -0.20
C GLU A 455 -30.97 9.30 -0.14
N SER A 456 -30.77 7.99 -0.07
CA SER A 456 -31.87 7.03 0.05
C SER A 456 -32.50 6.96 1.45
N LYS A 457 -31.74 7.20 2.53
CA LYS A 457 -32.19 7.00 3.92
C LYS A 457 -32.30 8.27 4.76
N GLY A 458 -31.83 9.40 4.24
CA GLY A 458 -31.73 10.65 4.97
C GLY A 458 -30.89 10.53 6.24
N SER A 459 -31.28 11.26 7.29
CA SER A 459 -30.53 11.33 8.54
C SER A 459 -30.38 10.01 9.29
N SER A 460 -31.23 9.01 8.99
CA SER A 460 -31.14 7.67 9.59
C SER A 460 -29.96 6.84 9.07
N ALA A 461 -29.31 7.30 7.99
CA ALA A 461 -28.11 6.67 7.45
C ALA A 461 -26.90 6.81 8.38
N PHE A 462 -26.81 7.88 9.18
CA PHE A 462 -25.57 8.19 9.89
C PHE A 462 -25.40 7.35 11.16
N VAL A 463 -24.14 7.00 11.45
CA VAL A 463 -23.74 6.32 12.68
C VAL A 463 -22.82 7.26 13.46
N GLY A 464 -23.19 7.62 14.69
CA GLY A 464 -22.41 8.52 15.56
C GLY A 464 -23.30 9.42 16.41
N ASN A 465 -22.67 10.21 17.29
CA ASN A 465 -23.36 11.12 18.22
C ASN A 465 -23.52 12.55 17.64
N GLY A 466 -23.17 12.71 16.36
CA GLY A 466 -23.07 13.99 15.66
C GLY A 466 -24.39 14.61 15.23
N ASN A 467 -24.36 15.93 15.00
CA ASN A 467 -25.53 16.66 14.52
C ASN A 467 -25.65 16.54 12.99
N VAL A 468 -26.59 15.74 12.53
CA VAL A 468 -26.75 15.33 11.11
C VAL A 468 -27.23 16.48 10.19
N LYS A 469 -27.69 17.60 10.76
CA LYS A 469 -28.35 18.70 10.03
C LYS A 469 -27.43 19.53 9.11
N LEU A 470 -26.10 19.36 9.18
CA LEU A 470 -25.11 20.17 8.46
C LEU A 470 -24.56 19.51 7.18
N TYR A 471 -25.31 18.58 6.57
CA TYR A 471 -24.86 17.87 5.38
C TYR A 471 -24.67 18.81 4.17
N ASN A 472 -23.41 19.00 3.77
CA ASN A 472 -23.02 19.52 2.46
C ASN A 472 -22.44 18.36 1.63
N LYS A 473 -22.73 18.31 0.33
CA LYS A 473 -22.30 17.21 -0.56
C LYS A 473 -20.78 17.19 -0.85
N LYS A 474 -20.04 18.22 -0.44
CA LYS A 474 -18.58 18.33 -0.67
C LYS A 474 -17.78 17.94 0.58
N CYS A 475 -16.70 17.20 0.37
CA CYS A 475 -15.77 16.73 1.41
C CYS A 475 -16.48 15.95 2.53
N LEU A 476 -17.30 14.96 2.17
CA LEU A 476 -18.17 14.27 3.12
C LEU A 476 -17.40 13.65 4.28
N GLN A 477 -16.24 13.03 4.03
CA GLN A 477 -15.41 12.46 5.09
C GLN A 477 -15.00 13.52 6.13
N LEU A 478 -14.63 14.72 5.68
CA LEU A 478 -14.22 15.80 6.56
C LEU A 478 -15.39 16.34 7.39
N GLU A 479 -16.56 16.52 6.78
CA GLU A 479 -17.77 16.94 7.49
C GLU A 479 -18.20 15.91 8.52
N MET A 480 -18.13 14.62 8.20
CA MET A 480 -18.41 13.55 9.16
C MET A 480 -17.45 13.61 10.35
N LEU A 481 -16.16 13.79 10.10
CA LEU A 481 -15.16 13.91 11.16
C LEU A 481 -15.37 15.14 12.05
N LYS A 482 -15.69 16.31 11.47
CA LYS A 482 -16.01 17.55 12.21
C LYS A 482 -17.20 17.39 13.14
N ASN A 483 -18.19 16.60 12.72
CA ASN A 483 -19.44 16.41 13.45
C ASN A 483 -19.43 15.16 14.32
N ASP A 484 -18.29 14.50 14.57
CA ASP A 484 -18.22 13.24 15.36
C ASP A 484 -19.17 12.14 14.83
N ILE A 485 -19.31 12.08 13.50
CA ILE A 485 -20.02 11.02 12.77
C ILE A 485 -18.99 9.95 12.37
N LEU A 486 -19.24 8.71 12.77
CA LEU A 486 -18.35 7.57 12.55
C LEU A 486 -18.48 6.98 11.14
N GLY A 487 -19.67 7.03 10.55
CA GLY A 487 -19.93 6.39 9.26
C GLY A 487 -21.39 6.43 8.82
N VAL A 488 -21.73 5.56 7.87
CA VAL A 488 -23.08 5.38 7.36
C VAL A 488 -23.53 3.92 7.48
N ARG A 489 -24.85 3.68 7.59
CA ARG A 489 -25.46 2.37 7.76
C ARG A 489 -25.77 1.73 6.40
N ILE A 490 -25.17 0.59 6.12
CA ILE A 490 -25.47 -0.24 4.93
C ILE A 490 -26.54 -1.29 5.27
N GLN A 491 -27.36 -1.68 4.28
CA GLN A 491 -28.30 -2.81 4.44
C GLN A 491 -27.70 -4.10 3.88
N ASP A 492 -27.02 -4.00 2.75
CA ASP A 492 -26.61 -5.14 1.93
C ASP A 492 -25.17 -5.58 2.20
N TYR A 493 -24.92 -6.03 3.43
CA TYR A 493 -23.68 -6.72 3.78
C TYR A 493 -23.91 -8.22 3.97
N ASN A 494 -23.10 -9.02 3.28
CA ASN A 494 -23.10 -10.46 3.42
C ASN A 494 -21.67 -10.93 3.68
N SER A 495 -21.43 -11.73 4.72
CA SER A 495 -20.07 -12.18 5.09
C SER A 495 -19.42 -13.11 4.04
N GLU A 496 -20.21 -13.73 3.17
CA GLU A 496 -19.75 -14.56 2.07
C GLU A 496 -19.26 -13.72 0.88
N ILE A 497 -20.06 -12.73 0.43
CA ILE A 497 -19.82 -11.95 -0.80
C ILE A 497 -19.46 -10.47 -0.58
N GLY A 498 -19.39 -10.04 0.67
CA GLY A 498 -19.05 -8.68 1.10
C GLY A 498 -20.18 -7.69 0.91
N GLY A 499 -19.84 -6.41 0.93
CA GLY A 499 -20.77 -5.33 0.63
C GLY A 499 -21.07 -5.21 -0.87
N VAL A 500 -22.37 -5.24 -1.21
CA VAL A 500 -22.88 -5.03 -2.58
C VAL A 500 -23.80 -3.82 -2.55
N TYR A 501 -23.46 -2.77 -3.29
CA TYR A 501 -24.18 -1.49 -3.33
C TYR A 501 -23.95 -0.82 -4.67
#